data_AF-A0A9W9YAK4-F1
#
_entry.id   AF-A0A9W9YAK4-F1
#
_cell.length_a   1.000
_cell.length_b   1.000
_cell.length_c   1.000
_cell.angle_alpha   90.00
_cell.angle_beta   90.00
_cell.angle_gamma   90.00
#
_symmetry.space_group_name_H-M   'P 1'
#
loop_
_entity.id
_entity.type
_entity.pdbx_description
1 polymer ?
#
loop_
_entity_poly.entity_id
_entity_poly.type
_entity_poly.pdbx_seq_one_letter_code
_entity_poly.pdbx_strand_id
1 'polypeptide(L)'
;MTHSASLPFNHPCNFNVLMEMAGMEREHCRPALMCVCSERQWLLWRDIANLVNQNFLFWVQSSDGAAGKQGLTALQVQSTSGVMAIVYSVGGYKKVLFKISGIPSASELKRALEEALKEFQEQRKRWLELKRTRDLKQQQDMEYIESLVIDQEKVRLEENSKYCQTEPLEEDEDEAHIHMSL
;
A
#
# COMPACT_ATOMS: atom_id res chain seq x y z
N MET A 1 -6.24 -16.82 39.42
CA MET A 1 -5.46 -15.84 38.63
C MET A 1 -6.46 -14.91 37.96
N THR A 2 -6.60 -13.69 38.46
CA THR A 2 -7.47 -12.67 37.87
C THR A 2 -6.81 -12.17 36.59
N HIS A 3 -7.25 -12.66 35.43
CA HIS A 3 -6.90 -12.03 34.17
C HIS A 3 -7.53 -10.64 34.17
N SER A 4 -6.72 -9.63 34.50
CA SER A 4 -7.05 -8.23 34.27
C SER A 4 -7.23 -8.07 32.77
N ALA A 5 -8.48 -8.13 32.30
CA ALA A 5 -8.81 -7.84 30.92
C ALA A 5 -8.40 -6.39 30.64
N SER A 6 -7.30 -6.22 29.92
CA SER A 6 -6.83 -4.91 29.50
C SER A 6 -7.84 -4.32 28.52
N LEU A 7 -8.33 -3.12 28.81
CA LEU A 7 -9.11 -2.35 27.85
C LEU A 7 -8.31 -2.17 26.55
N PRO A 8 -8.98 -2.05 25.41
CA PRO A 8 -8.27 -1.85 24.16
C PRO A 8 -7.51 -0.51 24.16
N PHE A 9 -6.25 -0.55 23.71
CA PHE A 9 -5.37 0.62 23.77
C PHE A 9 -5.85 1.67 22.75
N ASN A 10 -6.37 2.79 23.26
CA ASN A 10 -6.85 3.86 22.40
C ASN A 10 -5.67 4.54 21.71
N HIS A 11 -5.63 4.50 20.38
CA HIS A 11 -4.55 5.13 19.64
C HIS A 11 -4.64 6.67 19.75
N PRO A 12 -3.55 7.37 20.13
CA PRO A 12 -3.59 8.80 20.46
C PRO A 12 -3.77 9.74 19.23
N CYS A 13 -3.94 9.18 18.04
CA CYS A 13 -3.91 9.93 16.79
C CYS A 13 -5.31 10.28 16.27
N ASN A 14 -5.41 11.27 15.38
CA ASN A 14 -6.68 11.62 14.75
C ASN A 14 -7.10 10.56 13.70
N PHE A 15 -8.35 10.64 13.25
CA PHE A 15 -8.91 9.73 12.25
C PHE A 15 -8.07 9.63 10.98
N ASN A 16 -7.53 10.75 10.48
CA ASN A 16 -6.72 10.76 9.27
C ASN A 16 -5.42 9.97 9.44
N VAL A 17 -4.76 10.10 10.58
CA VAL A 17 -3.54 9.35 10.91
C VAL A 17 -3.84 7.86 11.09
N LEU A 18 -4.99 7.50 11.66
CA LEU A 18 -5.43 6.09 11.71
C LEU A 18 -5.69 5.51 10.32
N MET A 19 -6.28 6.29 9.42
CA MET A 19 -6.49 5.89 8.04
C MET A 19 -5.19 5.80 7.23
N GLU A 20 -4.19 6.61 7.57
CA GLU A 20 -2.83 6.51 7.00
C GLU A 20 -2.08 5.30 7.56
N MET A 21 -2.14 5.06 8.87
CA MET A 21 -1.53 3.89 9.51
C MET A 21 -2.18 2.58 9.05
N ALA A 22 -3.50 2.57 8.89
CA ALA A 22 -4.24 1.47 8.30
C ALA A 22 -3.97 1.33 6.80
N GLY A 23 -3.25 2.27 6.16
CA GLY A 23 -2.91 2.26 4.74
C GLY A 23 -1.42 2.13 4.45
N MET A 24 -0.55 2.15 5.48
CA MET A 24 0.88 1.95 5.27
C MET A 24 1.13 0.54 4.74
N GLU A 25 1.90 0.45 3.64
CA GLU A 25 2.38 -0.81 3.03
C GLU A 25 3.42 -1.52 3.91
N ARG A 26 3.16 -1.61 5.22
CA ARG A 26 4.00 -2.35 6.16
C ARG A 26 3.39 -3.74 6.35
N GLU A 27 4.26 -4.74 6.56
CA GLU A 27 3.88 -6.15 6.77
C GLU A 27 2.87 -6.36 7.92
N HIS A 28 2.69 -5.35 8.77
CA HIS A 28 1.86 -5.35 9.97
C HIS A 28 0.59 -4.50 9.85
N CYS A 29 0.13 -4.22 8.62
CA CYS A 29 -1.13 -3.48 8.43
C CYS A 29 -2.31 -4.21 9.10
N ARG A 30 -3.12 -3.46 9.85
CA ARG A 30 -4.29 -3.95 10.61
C ARG A 30 -5.51 -3.10 10.30
N PRO A 31 -6.71 -3.68 10.25
CA PRO A 31 -7.95 -2.91 10.18
C PRO A 31 -8.08 -2.01 11.42
N ALA A 32 -8.68 -0.84 11.26
CA ALA A 32 -8.99 0.07 12.34
C ALA A 32 -10.45 -0.12 12.79
N LEU A 33 -10.63 -0.31 14.10
CA LEU A 33 -11.93 -0.31 14.76
C LEU A 33 -12.14 1.08 15.37
N MET A 34 -13.14 1.79 14.87
CA MET A 34 -13.57 3.09 15.37
C MET A 34 -14.84 2.94 16.19
N CYS A 35 -14.84 3.51 17.38
CA CYS A 35 -16.04 3.57 18.22
C CYS A 35 -16.28 4.99 18.73
N VAL A 36 -17.48 5.49 18.48
CA VAL A 36 -18.02 6.68 19.11
C VAL A 36 -19.00 6.17 20.16
N CYS A 37 -18.49 5.84 21.34
CA CYS A 37 -19.24 5.16 22.40
C CYS A 37 -18.72 5.55 23.79
N SER A 38 -19.55 5.39 24.82
CA SER A 38 -19.14 5.71 26.21
C SER A 38 -18.23 4.63 26.79
N GLU A 39 -17.29 5.01 27.67
CA GLU A 39 -16.38 4.04 28.33
C GLU A 39 -17.11 2.90 29.05
N ARG A 40 -18.31 3.16 29.58
CA ARG A 40 -19.12 2.15 30.27
C ARG A 40 -19.55 1.00 29.36
N GLN A 41 -19.72 1.24 28.07
CA GLN A 41 -20.12 0.22 27.10
C GLN A 41 -18.97 -0.76 26.81
N TRP A 42 -17.72 -0.31 26.92
CA TRP A 42 -16.54 -1.18 26.74
C TRP A 42 -16.39 -2.25 27.82
N LEU A 43 -16.84 -1.96 29.05
CA LEU A 43 -16.81 -2.93 30.13
C LEU A 43 -17.68 -4.16 29.83
N LEU A 44 -18.68 -4.04 28.96
CA LEU A 44 -19.55 -5.14 28.52
C LEU A 44 -18.87 -6.07 27.50
N TRP A 45 -17.73 -5.68 26.94
CA TRP A 45 -17.03 -6.38 25.86
C TRP A 45 -15.61 -6.81 26.27
N ARG A 46 -15.37 -7.07 27.56
CA ARG A 46 -14.05 -7.48 28.08
C ARG A 46 -13.47 -8.68 27.33
N ASP A 47 -14.30 -9.66 26.99
CA ASP A 47 -13.86 -10.87 26.29
C ASP A 47 -13.47 -10.61 24.83
N ILE A 48 -13.86 -9.45 24.28
CA ILE A 48 -13.57 -9.01 22.91
C ILE A 48 -12.33 -8.11 22.88
N ALA A 49 -11.94 -7.51 24.01
CA ALA A 49 -10.80 -6.60 24.09
C ALA A 49 -9.49 -7.25 23.62
N ASN A 50 -9.28 -8.53 23.93
CA ASN A 50 -8.11 -9.28 23.47
C ASN A 50 -8.09 -9.43 21.94
N LEU A 51 -9.23 -9.76 21.34
CA LEU A 51 -9.38 -9.86 19.88
C LEU A 51 -9.06 -8.52 19.20
N VAL A 52 -9.59 -7.43 19.77
CA VAL A 52 -9.36 -6.06 19.29
C VAL A 52 -7.88 -5.68 19.39
N ASN A 53 -7.25 -5.84 20.55
CA ASN A 53 -5.85 -5.47 20.76
C ASN A 53 -4.87 -6.24 19.86
N GLN A 54 -5.16 -7.51 19.60
CA GLN A 54 -4.29 -8.35 18.79
C GLN A 54 -4.39 -8.04 17.30
N ASN A 55 -5.60 -7.72 16.82
CA ASN A 55 -5.88 -7.73 15.38
C ASN A 55 -6.28 -6.37 14.81
N PHE A 56 -6.66 -5.39 15.64
CA PHE A 56 -7.18 -4.11 15.20
C PHE A 56 -6.35 -2.95 15.75
N LEU A 57 -6.32 -1.86 14.99
CA LEU A 57 -5.97 -0.55 15.52
C LEU A 57 -7.23 0.04 16.15
N PHE A 58 -7.18 0.32 17.44
CA PHE A 58 -8.37 0.73 18.17
C PHE A 58 -8.43 2.24 18.36
N TRP A 59 -9.58 2.83 18.06
CA TRP A 59 -9.81 4.26 18.22
C TRP A 59 -11.17 4.57 18.80
N VAL A 60 -11.18 5.40 19.86
CA VAL A 60 -12.39 5.93 20.49
C VAL A 60 -12.33 7.44 20.54
N GLN A 61 -13.44 8.07 20.14
CA GLN A 61 -13.66 9.50 20.32
C GLN A 61 -15.07 9.79 20.82
N SER A 62 -15.20 10.85 21.59
CA SER A 62 -16.51 11.43 21.91
C SER A 62 -17.12 12.06 20.66
N SER A 63 -18.44 11.91 20.48
CA SER A 63 -19.20 12.56 19.41
C SER A 63 -19.13 14.09 19.45
N ASP A 64 -18.88 14.65 20.63
CA ASP A 64 -18.97 16.10 20.86
C ASP A 64 -17.69 16.82 20.45
N GLY A 65 -16.57 16.08 20.40
CA GLY A 65 -15.27 16.61 19.98
C GLY A 65 -15.18 16.81 18.46
N ALA A 66 -14.35 17.76 18.03
CA ALA A 66 -14.13 18.05 16.61
C ALA A 66 -13.70 16.80 15.80
N ALA A 67 -12.84 15.96 16.38
CA ALA A 67 -12.41 14.70 15.76
C ALA A 67 -13.55 13.67 15.65
N GLY A 68 -14.43 13.60 16.66
CA GLY A 68 -15.62 12.74 16.61
C GLY A 68 -16.60 13.19 15.54
N LYS A 69 -16.88 14.50 15.44
CA LYS A 69 -17.71 15.07 14.38
C LYS A 69 -17.15 14.80 12.98
N GLN A 70 -15.84 14.94 12.79
CA GLN A 70 -15.18 14.58 11.52
C GLN A 70 -15.34 13.10 11.20
N GLY A 71 -15.16 12.21 12.18
CA GLY A 71 -15.37 10.77 12.02
C GLY A 71 -16.82 10.43 11.65
N LEU A 72 -17.80 11.04 12.31
CA LEU A 72 -19.23 10.85 11.99
C LEU A 72 -19.58 11.33 10.57
N THR A 73 -19.04 12.49 10.16
CA THR A 73 -19.19 13.00 8.79
C THR A 73 -18.56 12.06 7.77
N ALA A 74 -17.34 11.58 8.01
CA ALA A 74 -16.64 10.66 7.12
C ALA A 74 -17.38 9.31 6.98
N LEU A 75 -18.01 8.84 8.06
CA LEU A 75 -18.83 7.63 8.07
C LEU A 75 -20.27 7.87 7.59
N GLN A 76 -20.63 9.11 7.25
CA GLN A 76 -21.99 9.52 6.85
C GLN A 76 -23.03 9.05 7.87
N VAL A 77 -22.80 9.31 9.17
CA VAL A 77 -23.75 8.96 10.24
C VAL A 77 -24.26 10.22 10.92
N GLN A 78 -25.59 10.32 11.02
CA GLN A 78 -26.27 11.42 11.72
C GLN A 78 -26.75 11.02 13.13
N SER A 79 -26.34 9.84 13.61
CA SER A 79 -26.89 9.26 14.84
C SER A 79 -26.30 9.90 16.10
N THR A 80 -27.17 10.19 17.06
CA THR A 80 -26.83 10.62 18.42
C THR A 80 -26.57 9.45 19.37
N SER A 81 -27.06 8.25 19.03
CA SER A 81 -26.69 7.01 19.71
C SER A 81 -25.45 6.45 19.04
N GLY A 82 -24.42 6.16 19.85
CA GLY A 82 -23.05 5.87 19.43
C GLY A 82 -22.89 5.00 18.18
N VAL A 83 -21.77 5.18 17.48
CA VAL A 83 -21.51 4.55 16.19
C VAL A 83 -20.23 3.74 16.27
N MET A 84 -20.26 2.53 15.74
CA MET A 84 -19.05 1.73 15.55
C MET A 84 -18.83 1.47 14.06
N ALA A 85 -17.59 1.60 13.62
CA ALA A 85 -17.21 1.27 12.26
C ALA A 85 -15.89 0.50 12.23
N ILE A 86 -15.82 -0.47 11.33
CA ILE A 86 -14.57 -1.17 11.02
C ILE A 86 -14.14 -0.71 9.64
N VAL A 87 -12.95 -0.12 9.57
CA VAL A 87 -12.36 0.43 8.36
C VAL A 87 -11.00 -0.23 8.11
N TYR A 88 -10.62 -0.36 6.85
CA TYR A 88 -9.27 -0.77 6.51
C TYR A 88 -8.77 0.01 5.30
N SER A 89 -7.45 0.01 5.12
CA SER A 89 -6.85 0.44 3.87
C SER A 89 -5.84 -0.59 3.37
N VAL A 90 -5.94 -0.93 2.09
CA VAL A 90 -5.04 -1.87 1.43
C VAL A 90 -4.70 -1.29 0.07
N GLY A 91 -3.42 -1.04 -0.20
CA GLY A 91 -2.98 -0.55 -1.51
C GLY A 91 -3.50 0.83 -1.89
N GLY A 92 -3.69 1.72 -0.90
CA GLY A 92 -4.31 3.04 -1.11
C GLY A 92 -5.83 3.01 -1.25
N TYR A 93 -6.45 1.83 -1.38
CA TYR A 93 -7.90 1.69 -1.33
C TYR A 93 -8.38 1.74 0.13
N LYS A 94 -9.41 2.53 0.41
CA LYS A 94 -10.01 2.69 1.74
C LYS A 94 -11.45 2.20 1.68
N LYS A 95 -11.86 1.33 2.60
CA LYS A 95 -13.23 0.81 2.66
C LYS A 95 -13.72 0.67 4.10
N VAL A 96 -14.98 1.02 4.30
CA VAL A 96 -15.74 0.71 5.52
C VAL A 96 -16.33 -0.68 5.33
N LEU A 97 -15.93 -1.64 6.17
CA LEU A 97 -16.43 -3.01 6.13
C LEU A 97 -17.76 -3.13 6.85
N PHE A 98 -17.82 -2.59 8.06
CA PHE A 98 -18.98 -2.66 8.91
C PHE A 98 -19.25 -1.30 9.50
N LYS A 99 -20.54 -0.99 9.59
CA LYS A 99 -21.07 0.17 10.26
C LYS A 99 -22.23 -0.31 11.12
N ILE A 100 -22.08 -0.16 12.42
CA ILE A 100 -23.08 -0.54 13.42
C ILE A 100 -23.54 0.75 14.08
N SER A 101 -24.83 1.04 13.95
CA SER A 101 -25.49 2.13 14.66
C SER A 101 -25.99 1.62 16.00
N GLY A 102 -25.70 2.34 17.07
CA GLY A 102 -26.06 1.95 18.44
C GLY A 102 -25.02 1.05 19.10
N ILE A 103 -25.44 0.41 20.19
CA ILE A 103 -24.60 -0.47 21.02
C ILE A 103 -24.84 -1.92 20.56
N PRO A 104 -23.88 -2.58 19.89
CA PRO A 104 -24.04 -3.99 19.54
C PRO A 104 -24.03 -4.88 20.78
N SER A 105 -24.72 -6.02 20.69
CA SER A 105 -24.46 -7.12 21.62
C SER A 105 -23.03 -7.65 21.45
N ALA A 106 -22.49 -8.28 22.49
CA ALA A 106 -21.15 -8.88 22.44
C ALA A 106 -21.02 -9.92 21.30
N SER A 107 -22.06 -10.72 21.07
CA SER A 107 -22.10 -11.70 19.98
C SER A 107 -22.11 -11.06 18.59
N GLU A 108 -22.87 -9.98 18.40
CA GLU A 108 -22.90 -9.24 17.12
C GLU A 108 -21.56 -8.58 16.84
N LEU A 109 -20.97 -7.94 17.86
CA LEU A 109 -19.67 -7.31 17.74
C LEU A 109 -18.58 -8.33 17.41
N LYS A 110 -18.56 -9.46 18.13
CA LYS A 110 -17.57 -10.52 17.90
C LYS A 110 -17.69 -11.06 16.47
N ARG A 111 -18.89 -11.38 16.01
CA ARG A 111 -19.13 -11.85 14.64
C ARG A 111 -18.66 -10.81 13.60
N ALA A 112 -19.02 -9.55 13.80
CA ALA A 112 -18.61 -8.47 12.88
C ALA A 112 -17.07 -8.31 12.83
N LEU A 113 -16.38 -8.44 13.97
CA LEU A 113 -14.93 -8.39 14.02
C LEU A 113 -14.29 -9.58 13.30
N GLU A 114 -14.79 -10.80 13.51
CA GLU A 114 -14.29 -12.00 12.84
C GLU A 114 -14.50 -11.94 11.32
N GLU A 115 -15.69 -11.53 10.87
CA GLU A 115 -16.00 -11.32 9.45
C GLU A 115 -15.11 -10.23 8.84
N ALA A 116 -14.90 -9.12 9.56
CA ALA A 116 -14.03 -8.05 9.10
C ALA A 116 -12.57 -8.49 8.94
N LEU A 117 -12.07 -9.32 9.86
CA LEU A 117 -10.73 -9.89 9.73
C LEU A 117 -10.58 -10.79 8.52
N LYS A 118 -11.58 -11.65 8.28
CA LYS A 118 -11.58 -12.54 7.12
C LYS A 118 -11.55 -11.75 5.82
N GLU A 119 -12.43 -10.77 5.67
CA GLU A 119 -12.49 -9.91 4.48
C GLU A 119 -11.19 -9.10 4.33
N PHE A 120 -10.65 -8.53 5.40
CA PHE A 120 -9.38 -7.81 5.35
C PHE A 120 -8.23 -8.70 4.87
N GLN A 121 -8.12 -9.92 5.38
CA GLN A 121 -7.09 -10.88 4.98
C GLN A 121 -7.21 -11.27 3.51
N GLU A 122 -8.44 -11.47 3.03
CA GLU A 122 -8.68 -11.79 1.61
C GLU A 122 -8.30 -10.64 0.70
N GLN A 123 -8.68 -9.41 1.05
CA GLN A 123 -8.34 -8.21 0.28
C GLN A 123 -6.82 -7.96 0.29
N ARG A 124 -6.16 -8.17 1.42
CA ARG A 124 -4.70 -8.11 1.53
C ARG A 124 -4.02 -9.12 0.61
N LYS A 125 -4.50 -10.37 0.59
CA LYS A 125 -3.96 -11.42 -0.27
C LYS A 125 -4.08 -11.04 -1.75
N ARG A 126 -5.27 -10.61 -2.18
CA ARG A 126 -5.52 -10.15 -3.56
C ARG A 126 -4.60 -8.99 -3.95
N TRP A 127 -4.42 -8.02 -3.05
CA TRP A 127 -3.54 -6.89 -3.31
C TRP A 127 -2.06 -7.31 -3.43
N LEU A 128 -1.59 -8.22 -2.57
CA LEU A 128 -0.22 -8.74 -2.64
C LEU A 128 0.03 -9.48 -3.96
N GLU A 129 -0.95 -10.27 -4.44
CA GLU A 129 -0.88 -10.94 -5.74
C GLU A 129 -0.84 -9.93 -6.90
N LEU A 130 -1.65 -8.88 -6.86
CA LEU A 130 -1.62 -7.80 -7.84
C LEU A 130 -0.28 -7.04 -7.83
N LYS A 131 0.26 -6.75 -6.65
CA LYS A 131 1.57 -6.11 -6.49
C LYS A 131 2.66 -6.97 -7.10
N ARG A 132 2.71 -8.26 -6.76
CA ARG A 132 3.68 -9.21 -7.33
C ARG A 132 3.61 -9.27 -8.86
N THR A 133 2.39 -9.29 -9.41
CA THR A 133 2.19 -9.31 -10.86
C THR A 133 2.70 -8.02 -11.52
N ARG A 134 2.45 -6.87 -10.88
CA ARG A 134 2.94 -5.57 -11.36
C ARG A 134 4.46 -5.51 -11.33
N ASP A 135 5.08 -5.92 -10.23
CA ASP A 135 6.53 -5.88 -10.04
C ASP A 135 7.22 -6.80 -11.06
N LEU A 136 6.66 -7.99 -11.31
CA LEU A 136 7.16 -8.91 -12.34
C LEU A 136 7.09 -8.30 -13.74
N LYS A 137 5.98 -7.64 -14.08
CA LYS A 137 5.83 -6.98 -15.37
C LYS A 137 6.84 -5.84 -15.52
N GLN A 138 7.04 -5.02 -14.48
CA GLN A 138 8.03 -3.95 -14.50
C GLN A 138 9.45 -4.48 -14.70
N GLN A 139 9.77 -5.61 -14.07
CA GLN A 139 11.05 -6.28 -14.28
C GLN A 139 11.22 -6.75 -15.73
N GLN A 140 10.20 -7.36 -16.33
CA GLN A 140 10.22 -7.77 -17.73
C GLN A 140 10.37 -6.57 -18.69
N ASP A 141 9.66 -5.48 -18.43
CA ASP A 141 9.75 -4.26 -19.24
C ASP A 141 11.18 -3.66 -19.15
N MET A 142 11.81 -3.71 -17.98
CA MET A 142 13.19 -3.24 -17.76
C MET A 142 14.20 -4.12 -18.50
N GLU A 143 14.12 -5.44 -18.37
CA GLU A 143 14.99 -6.40 -19.07
C GLU A 143 14.85 -6.27 -20.60
N TYR A 144 13.65 -6.01 -21.10
CA TYR A 144 13.41 -5.76 -22.53
C TYR A 144 14.09 -4.47 -23.01
N ILE A 145 13.96 -3.36 -22.25
CA ILE A 145 14.61 -2.09 -22.60
C ILE A 145 16.14 -2.26 -22.60
N GLU A 146 16.70 -2.95 -21.61
CA GLU A 146 18.14 -3.24 -21.57
C GLU A 146 18.60 -4.05 -22.77
N SER A 147 17.84 -5.08 -23.17
CA SER A 147 18.13 -5.87 -24.38
C SER A 147 18.14 -5.00 -25.64
N LEU A 148 17.16 -4.09 -25.79
CA LEU A 148 17.11 -3.19 -26.95
C LEU A 148 18.32 -2.25 -27.01
N VAL A 149 18.78 -1.75 -25.87
CA VAL A 149 19.98 -0.89 -25.80
C VAL A 149 21.23 -1.67 -26.20
N ILE A 150 21.36 -2.92 -25.74
CA ILE A 150 22.47 -3.80 -26.11
C ILE A 150 22.48 -4.07 -27.61
N ASP A 151 21.32 -4.37 -28.19
CA ASP A 151 21.20 -4.63 -29.64
C ASP A 151 21.54 -3.38 -30.46
N GLN A 152 21.08 -2.20 -30.04
CA GLN A 152 21.43 -0.93 -30.70
C GLN A 152 22.93 -0.63 -30.62
N GLU A 153 23.56 -0.84 -29.46
CA GLU A 153 24.99 -0.61 -29.30
C GLU A 153 25.80 -1.61 -30.13
N LYS A 154 25.35 -2.86 -30.23
CA LYS A 154 25.98 -3.86 -31.09
C LYS A 154 25.94 -3.43 -32.56
N VAL A 155 24.79 -2.99 -33.06
CA VAL A 155 24.66 -2.45 -34.44
C VAL A 155 25.61 -1.27 -34.64
N ARG A 156 25.67 -0.33 -33.68
CA ARG A 156 26.57 0.83 -33.74
C ARG A 156 28.05 0.42 -33.83
N LEU A 157 28.45 -0.58 -33.04
CA LEU A 157 29.83 -1.10 -33.06
C LEU A 157 30.14 -1.83 -34.38
N GLU A 158 29.19 -2.61 -34.91
CA GLU A 158 29.34 -3.27 -36.21
C GLU A 158 29.44 -2.27 -37.37
N GLU A 159 28.67 -1.18 -37.34
CA GLU A 159 28.75 -0.09 -38.33
C GLU A 159 30.09 0.67 -38.25
N ASN A 160 30.54 1.03 -37.04
CA ASN A 160 31.84 1.67 -36.84
C ASN A 160 33.01 0.76 -37.26
N SER A 161 32.90 -0.54 -36.98
CA SER A 161 33.87 -1.55 -37.42
C SER A 161 33.98 -1.63 -38.94
N LYS A 162 32.85 -1.53 -39.66
CA LYS A 162 32.86 -1.53 -41.12
C LYS A 162 33.47 -0.24 -41.66
N TYR A 163 33.18 0.91 -41.04
CA TYR A 163 33.72 2.20 -41.47
C TYR A 163 35.26 2.25 -41.39
N CYS A 164 35.87 1.75 -40.30
CA CYS A 164 37.33 1.67 -40.16
C CYS A 164 38.02 0.66 -41.09
N GLN A 165 37.29 -0.25 -41.75
CA GLN A 165 37.86 -1.18 -42.73
C GLN A 165 37.80 -0.65 -44.17
N THR A 166 37.17 0.51 -44.39
CA THR A 166 36.97 1.13 -45.73
C THR A 166 37.72 2.44 -45.92
N GLU A 167 38.63 2.83 -45.02
CA GLU A 167 39.60 3.89 -45.37
C GLU A 167 40.51 3.37 -46.50
N PRO A 168 40.50 4.01 -47.69
CA PRO A 168 41.43 3.63 -48.73
C PRO A 168 42.83 4.07 -48.32
N LEU A 169 43.80 3.15 -48.46
CA LEU A 169 45.21 3.52 -48.57
C LEU A 169 45.33 4.43 -49.81
N GLU A 170 45.33 5.75 -49.59
CA GLU A 170 45.89 6.69 -50.57
C GLU A 170 47.39 6.40 -50.65
N GLU A 171 47.77 5.54 -51.59
CA GLU A 171 49.15 5.44 -52.05
C GLU A 171 49.42 6.67 -52.92
N ASP A 172 50.23 7.58 -52.36
CA ASP A 172 50.86 8.70 -53.06
C ASP A 172 51.69 8.17 -54.25
N GLU A 173 51.12 8.19 -55.45
CA GLU A 173 51.89 8.09 -56.71
C GLU A 173 51.85 9.44 -57.44
N ASP A 174 52.70 10.38 -57.02
CA ASP A 174 53.12 11.52 -57.84
C ASP A 174 54.42 12.11 -57.28
N GLU A 175 55.59 11.65 -57.77
CA GLU A 175 56.76 12.49 -58.06
C GLU A 175 57.95 11.64 -58.58
N ALA A 176 58.00 11.39 -59.89
CA ALA A 176 59.24 11.07 -60.58
C ALA A 176 59.20 11.48 -62.06
N HIS A 177 58.92 12.76 -62.31
CA HIS A 177 59.35 13.40 -63.56
C HIS A 177 60.40 14.43 -63.21
N ILE A 178 61.67 14.15 -63.51
CA ILE A 178 62.68 15.12 -63.98
C ILE A 178 63.92 14.35 -64.47
N HIS A 179 64.44 14.80 -65.61
CA HIS A 179 65.73 14.47 -66.25
C HIS A 179 65.85 13.14 -67.04
N MET A 180 65.73 13.24 -68.37
CA MET A 180 66.92 13.58 -69.17
C MET A 180 66.56 13.84 -70.64
N SER A 181 66.92 15.06 -71.07
CA SER A 181 67.08 15.45 -72.46
C SER A 181 68.12 14.59 -73.16
N LEU A 182 67.87 14.27 -74.44
CA LEU A 182 68.83 14.30 -75.54
C LEU A 182 68.08 14.44 -76.86
#